data_AF-A0A2N5M9K9-F1
#
_entry.id   AF-A0A2N5M9K9-F1
#
_cell.length_a   1.000
_cell.length_b   1.000
_cell.length_c   1.000
_cell.angle_alpha   90.00
_cell.angle_beta   90.00
_cell.angle_gamma   90.00
#
_symmetry.space_group_name_H-M   'P 1'
#
loop_
_entity.id
_entity.type
_entity.pdbx_description
1 polymer ?
#
loop_
_entity_poly.entity_id
_entity_poly.type
_entity_poly.pdbx_seq_one_letter_code
_entity_poly.pdbx_strand_id
1 'polypeptide(L)'
;MKHEYKSNRNNSDQYGKGQAEYIMDKDALKTRKILTQAHTEYTKGATSLIENVQREFLNNRRYIEIDKALDQRDEERFMALTSEGWEKVL
;
A
#
# COMPACT_ATOMS: atom_id res chain seq x y z
N MET A 1 -74.26 -3.91 1.08
CA MET A 1 -73.33 -2.90 1.63
C MET A 1 -71.91 -3.38 1.35
N LYS A 2 -71.11 -2.63 0.58
CA LYS A 2 -69.74 -3.01 0.18
C LYS A 2 -68.76 -2.38 1.18
N HIS A 3 -67.99 -3.21 1.89
CA HIS A 3 -66.89 -2.72 2.72
C HIS A 3 -65.68 -2.48 1.82
N GLU A 4 -65.34 -1.22 1.59
CA GLU A 4 -64.12 -0.82 0.90
C GLU A 4 -62.91 -0.99 1.83
N TYR A 5 -61.95 -1.80 1.40
CA TYR A 5 -60.68 -2.00 2.08
C TYR A 5 -59.77 -0.79 1.79
N LYS A 6 -59.55 0.08 2.77
CA LYS A 6 -58.56 1.17 2.66
C LYS A 6 -57.16 0.58 2.81
N SER A 7 -56.45 0.37 1.69
CA SER A 7 -55.02 0.06 1.73
C SER A 7 -54.25 1.32 2.14
N ASN A 8 -53.69 1.32 3.35
CA ASN A 8 -52.78 2.36 3.80
C ASN A 8 -51.45 2.19 3.03
N ARG A 9 -51.30 2.93 1.93
CA ARG A 9 -50.06 2.99 1.16
C ARG A 9 -49.07 3.90 1.87
N ASN A 10 -47.86 3.37 2.02
CA ASN A 10 -46.58 4.06 2.05
C ASN A 10 -46.19 4.70 3.39
N ASN A 11 -45.41 3.95 4.18
CA ASN A 11 -44.45 4.54 5.12
C ASN A 11 -43.17 3.68 5.26
N SER A 12 -42.76 3.03 4.17
CA SER A 12 -41.54 2.20 4.10
C SER A 12 -40.29 2.97 3.65
N ASP A 13 -40.40 4.27 3.34
CA ASP A 13 -39.30 5.06 2.77
C ASP A 13 -38.41 5.74 3.81
N GLN A 14 -38.76 5.66 5.10
CA GLN A 14 -38.04 6.34 6.18
C GLN A 14 -36.87 5.53 6.76
N TYR A 15 -36.92 4.20 6.69
CA TYR A 15 -35.87 3.33 7.25
C TYR A 15 -34.65 3.15 6.33
N GLY A 16 -34.81 3.32 5.02
CA GLY A 16 -33.71 3.21 4.05
C GLY A 16 -32.82 4.46 3.97
N LYS A 17 -33.37 5.64 4.28
CA LYS A 17 -32.65 6.92 4.17
C LYS A 17 -31.51 7.05 5.18
N GLY A 18 -31.73 6.66 6.43
CA GLY A 18 -30.71 6.74 7.48
C GLY A 18 -29.55 5.74 7.29
N GLN A 19 -29.81 4.57 6.71
CA GLN A 19 -28.75 3.61 6.37
C GLN A 19 -27.93 4.09 5.18
N ALA A 20 -28.58 4.63 4.14
CA ALA A 20 -27.89 5.20 2.99
C ALA A 20 -27.04 6.43 3.36
N GLU A 21 -27.54 7.33 4.23
CA GLU A 21 -26.78 8.48 4.76
C GLU A 21 -25.60 8.02 5.62
N TYR A 22 -25.77 7.03 6.49
CA TYR A 22 -24.69 6.51 7.33
C TYR A 22 -23.59 5.78 6.53
N ILE A 23 -23.97 5.06 5.47
CA ILE A 23 -23.03 4.43 4.54
C ILE A 23 -22.30 5.51 3.73
N MET A 24 -23.03 6.51 3.20
CA MET A 24 -22.42 7.66 2.52
C MET A 24 -21.47 8.45 3.42
N ASP A 25 -21.79 8.60 4.70
CA ASP A 25 -20.94 9.32 5.66
C ASP A 25 -19.65 8.53 5.96
N LYS A 26 -19.72 7.20 6.07
CA LYS A 26 -18.53 6.34 6.18
C LYS A 26 -17.64 6.38 4.94
N ASP A 27 -18.25 6.33 3.75
CA ASP A 27 -17.51 6.40 2.49
C ASP A 27 -16.91 7.79 2.27
N ALA A 28 -17.61 8.85 2.67
CA ALA A 28 -17.10 10.22 2.65
C ALA A 28 -15.94 10.41 3.63
N LEU A 29 -16.03 9.85 4.85
CA LEU A 29 -14.95 9.86 5.83
C LEU A 29 -13.73 9.08 5.35
N LYS A 30 -13.93 7.91 4.74
CA LYS A 30 -12.85 7.08 4.18
C LYS A 30 -12.18 7.77 3.01
N THR A 31 -12.96 8.37 2.11
CA THR A 31 -12.45 9.15 0.98
C THR A 31 -11.66 10.37 1.45
N ARG A 32 -12.17 11.13 2.43
CA ARG A 32 -11.43 12.25 3.02
C ARG A 32 -10.12 11.78 3.65
N LYS A 33 -10.12 10.67 4.39
CA LYS A 33 -8.90 10.08 4.98
C LYS A 33 -7.88 9.67 3.92
N ILE A 34 -8.32 9.09 2.80
CA ILE A 34 -7.44 8.72 1.68
C ILE A 34 -6.86 9.96 1.01
N LEU A 35 -7.67 11.01 0.80
CA LEU A 35 -7.24 12.23 0.13
C LEU A 35 -6.32 13.12 0.99
N THR A 36 -6.39 13.02 2.32
CA THR A 36 -5.52 13.80 3.23
C THR A 36 -4.24 13.06 3.64
N GLN A 37 -4.14 11.76 3.36
CA GLN A 37 -2.94 10.99 3.66
C GLN A 37 -1.92 11.09 2.52
N ALA A 38 -0.66 11.40 2.85
CA ALA A 38 0.45 11.36 1.89
C ALA A 38 0.69 9.95 1.30
N HIS A 39 0.29 8.92 2.05
CA HIS A 39 0.42 7.51 1.69
C HIS A 39 -0.88 6.77 2.04
N THR A 40 -1.53 6.15 1.05
CA THR A 40 -2.68 5.25 1.24
C THR A 40 -2.24 3.86 1.74
N GLU A 41 -3.17 3.05 2.27
CA GLU A 41 -2.87 1.64 2.63
C GLU A 41 -2.24 0.85 1.46
N TYR A 42 -2.68 1.14 0.23
CA TYR A 42 -2.11 0.56 -0.99
C TYR A 42 -0.67 1.01 -1.24
N THR A 43 -0.32 2.26 -0.92
CA THR A 43 1.06 2.72 -1.03
C THR A 43 1.96 2.09 0.03
N LYS A 44 1.48 1.79 1.25
CA LYS A 44 2.33 1.16 2.28
C LYS A 44 2.76 -0.25 1.90
N GLY A 45 1.85 -1.05 1.35
CA GLY A 45 2.18 -2.40 0.84
C GLY A 45 3.13 -2.34 -0.36
N ALA A 46 2.88 -1.41 -1.29
CA ALA A 46 3.76 -1.19 -2.44
C ALA A 46 5.15 -0.72 -2.02
N THR A 47 5.27 0.20 -1.05
CA THR A 47 6.56 0.67 -0.52
C THR A 47 7.36 -0.48 0.07
N SER A 48 6.74 -1.33 0.89
CA SER A 48 7.44 -2.49 1.45
C SER A 48 7.92 -3.47 0.37
N LEU A 49 7.12 -3.68 -0.67
CA LEU A 49 7.53 -4.51 -1.81
C LEU A 49 8.72 -3.89 -2.56
N ILE A 50 8.67 -2.58 -2.82
CA ILE A 50 9.74 -1.83 -3.48
C ILE A 50 11.04 -1.91 -2.66
N GLU A 51 10.97 -1.70 -1.35
CA GLU A 51 12.12 -1.80 -0.45
C GLU A 51 12.73 -3.21 -0.45
N ASN A 52 11.91 -4.25 -0.50
CA ASN A 52 12.37 -5.63 -0.59
C ASN A 52 13.09 -5.90 -1.91
N VAL A 53 12.49 -5.50 -3.03
CA VAL A 53 13.09 -5.67 -4.37
C VAL A 53 14.40 -4.88 -4.49
N GLN A 54 14.45 -3.65 -3.98
CA GLN A 54 15.67 -2.85 -3.96
C GLN A 54 16.78 -3.53 -3.17
N ARG A 55 16.46 -4.12 -2.01
CA ARG A 55 17.41 -4.84 -1.17
C ARG A 55 17.93 -6.11 -1.84
N GLU A 56 17.04 -6.90 -2.45
CA GLU A 56 17.44 -8.08 -3.22
C GLU A 56 18.35 -7.70 -4.39
N PHE A 57 17.99 -6.64 -5.13
CA PHE A 57 18.82 -6.14 -6.22
C PHE A 57 20.22 -5.74 -5.75
N LEU A 58 20.32 -4.94 -4.67
CA LEU A 58 21.61 -4.51 -4.13
C LEU A 58 22.45 -5.70 -3.67
N ASN A 59 21.84 -6.68 -2.98
CA ASN A 59 22.54 -7.89 -2.54
C ASN A 59 23.06 -8.71 -3.73
N ASN A 60 22.23 -8.95 -4.74
CA ASN A 60 22.66 -9.66 -5.94
C ASN A 60 23.79 -8.93 -6.65
N ARG A 61 23.70 -7.60 -6.73
CA ARG A 61 24.75 -6.78 -7.34
C ARG A 61 26.05 -6.82 -6.54
N ARG A 62 25.97 -6.82 -5.21
CA ARG A 62 27.12 -6.96 -4.31
C ARG A 62 27.91 -8.22 -4.62
N TYR A 63 27.27 -9.38 -4.70
CA TYR A 63 27.97 -10.64 -5.00
C TYR A 63 28.67 -10.60 -6.35
N ILE A 64 27.99 -10.08 -7.38
CA ILE A 64 28.58 -9.93 -8.72
C ILE A 64 29.81 -9.00 -8.70
N GLU A 65 29.75 -7.89 -7.96
CA GLU A 65 30.87 -6.95 -7.87
C GLU A 65 32.02 -7.49 -7.01
N ILE A 66 31.73 -8.31 -6.00
CA ILE A 66 32.74 -9.04 -5.22
C ILE A 66 33.48 -10.02 -6.12
N ASP A 67 32.76 -10.81 -6.92
CA ASP A 67 33.37 -11.78 -7.84
C ASP A 67 34.29 -11.06 -8.85
N LYS A 68 33.84 -9.92 -9.39
CA LYS A 68 34.69 -9.08 -10.25
C LYS A 68 35.92 -8.55 -9.54
N ALA A 69 35.79 -8.10 -8.29
CA ALA A 69 36.91 -7.60 -7.51
C ALA A 69 37.94 -8.72 -7.26
N LEU A 70 37.49 -9.95 -7.01
CA LEU A 70 38.35 -11.12 -6.89
C LEU A 70 39.06 -11.45 -8.21
N ASP A 71 38.34 -11.45 -9.34
CA ASP A 71 38.90 -11.68 -10.67
C ASP A 71 39.98 -10.64 -11.02
N GLN A 72 39.75 -9.39 -10.63
CA GLN A 72 40.65 -8.26 -10.90
C GLN A 72 41.76 -8.09 -9.86
N ARG A 73 41.73 -8.87 -8.77
CA ARG A 73 42.61 -8.71 -7.59
C ARG A 73 42.56 -7.30 -6.99
N ASP A 74 41.37 -6.68 -7.00
CA ASP A 74 41.12 -5.37 -6.43
C ASP A 74 40.72 -5.51 -4.94
N GLU A 75 41.74 -5.45 -4.08
CA GLU A 75 41.59 -5.61 -2.63
C GLU A 75 40.76 -4.48 -2.00
N GLU A 76 40.92 -3.24 -2.47
CA GLU A 76 40.18 -2.09 -1.93
C GLU A 76 38.68 -2.24 -2.21
N ARG A 77 38.33 -2.58 -3.46
CA ARG A 77 36.94 -2.82 -3.87
C ARG A 77 36.34 -4.01 -3.14
N PHE A 78 37.09 -5.10 -2.98
CA PHE A 78 36.64 -6.27 -2.23
C PHE A 78 36.34 -5.91 -0.78
N MET A 79 37.27 -5.24 -0.09
CA MET A 79 37.11 -4.83 1.30
C MET A 79 35.93 -3.88 1.49
N ALA A 80 35.76 -2.91 0.58
CA ALA A 80 34.63 -1.97 0.60
C ALA A 80 33.28 -2.70 0.47
N LEU A 81 33.20 -3.71 -0.41
CA LEU A 81 31.99 -4.49 -0.62
C LEU A 81 31.74 -5.52 0.49
N THR A 82 32.75 -6.00 1.21
CA THR A 82 32.57 -6.95 2.33
C THR A 82 32.31 -6.28 3.69
N SER A 83 32.60 -4.98 3.80
CA SER A 83 32.47 -4.22 5.06
C SER A 83 31.02 -3.78 5.34
N GLU A 84 30.79 -3.29 6.57
CA GLU A 84 29.53 -2.65 6.94
C GLU A 84 29.32 -1.35 6.14
N GLY A 85 28.09 -1.11 5.68
CA GLY A 85 27.74 0.07 4.88
C GLY A 85 28.15 -0.01 3.41
N TRP A 86 28.42 -1.22 2.90
CA TRP A 86 28.71 -1.50 1.49
C TRP A 86 27.64 -0.95 0.53
N GLU A 87 26.41 -0.75 1.00
CA GLU A 87 25.32 -0.19 0.21
C GLU A 87 25.61 1.24 -0.28
N LYS A 88 26.54 1.96 0.35
CA LYS A 88 26.91 3.34 -0.03
C LYS A 88 27.92 3.42 -1.16
N VAL A 89 28.65 2.33 -1.42
CA VAL A 89 29.69 2.27 -2.46
C VAL A 89 29.19 1.63 -3.76
N LEU A 90 27.92 1.20 -3.77
CA LEU A 90 27.22 0.56 -4.88
C LEU A 90 26.19 1.51 -5.49
#